data_AF-E6MHD7-F1
#
_entry.id   AF-E6MHD7-F1
#
_cell.length_a   1.000
_cell.length_b   1.000
_cell.length_c   1.000
_cell.angle_alpha   90.00
_cell.angle_beta   90.00
_cell.angle_gamma   90.00
#
_symmetry.space_group_name_H-M   'P 1'
#
loop_
_entity.id
_entity.type
_entity.pdbx_description
1 polymer ?
#
loop_
_entity_poly.entity_id
_entity_poly.type
_entity_poly.pdbx_seq_one_letter_code
_entity_poly.pdbx_strand_id
1 'polypeptide(L)'
;MNKINPIAQKLSALRGKNIRLWTEAGKLKFKAAAGALTSEDKAFLKENKEAVIDCLLNDVIRIEHDEEHQYDPFALTEIQQAYVLGRNKAFEYGGTACHIYLEYAYDELDPVKAQAAWNRLIRRHPMLRVTMDTDGYQQVAETVPEFQVKVFDLRDRSEEEIADGR
;
A
#
# COMPACT_ATOMS: atom_id res chain seq x y z
N MET A 1 27.16 -12.60 17.62
CA MET A 1 26.82 -11.46 18.50
C MET A 1 27.09 -10.17 17.75
N ASN A 2 26.07 -9.61 17.08
CA ASN A 2 26.21 -8.32 16.41
C ASN A 2 26.33 -7.23 17.47
N LYS A 3 27.50 -6.58 17.55
CA LYS A 3 27.67 -5.37 18.36
C LYS A 3 26.75 -4.31 17.77
N ILE A 4 25.68 -3.99 18.48
CA ILE A 4 24.73 -2.96 18.06
C ILE A 4 25.47 -1.63 17.97
N ASN A 5 25.38 -0.94 16.82
CA ASN A 5 26.02 0.35 16.59
C ASN A 5 25.50 1.38 17.64
N PRO A 6 26.37 1.94 18.52
CA PRO A 6 25.96 2.89 19.56
C PRO A 6 25.26 4.14 19.02
N ILE A 7 25.62 4.56 17.80
CA ILE A 7 25.00 5.70 17.11
C ILE A 7 23.57 5.35 16.70
N ALA A 8 23.35 4.18 16.10
CA ALA A 8 22.02 3.71 15.72
C ALA A 8 21.09 3.57 16.93
N GLN A 9 21.60 3.08 18.07
CA GLN A 9 20.84 3.05 19.33
C GLN A 9 20.43 4.44 19.81
N LYS A 10 21.37 5.41 19.79
CA LYS A 10 21.06 6.78 20.18
C LYS A 10 20.04 7.43 19.24
N LEU A 11 20.16 7.22 17.92
CA LEU A 11 19.20 7.72 16.94
C LEU A 11 17.80 7.12 17.13
N SER A 12 17.71 5.82 17.40
CA SER A 12 16.45 5.14 17.73
C SER A 12 15.82 5.70 19.00
N ALA A 13 16.61 5.90 20.06
CA ALA A 13 16.13 6.51 21.30
C ALA A 13 15.62 7.96 21.12
N LEU A 14 16.27 8.76 20.26
CA LEU A 14 15.80 10.10 19.90
C LEU A 14 14.49 10.04 19.10
N ARG A 15 14.34 9.11 18.13
CA ARG A 15 13.08 8.89 17.43
C ARG A 15 11.94 8.50 18.38
N GLY A 16 12.20 7.65 19.37
CA GLY A 16 11.24 7.29 20.41
C GLY A 16 10.75 8.48 21.25
N LYS A 17 11.54 9.56 21.35
CA LYS A 17 11.15 10.84 21.99
C LYS A 17 10.49 11.82 21.01
N ASN A 18 10.07 11.38 19.82
CA ASN A 18 9.56 12.22 18.74
C ASN A 18 10.55 13.28 18.23
N ILE A 19 11.85 13.03 18.37
CA ILE A 19 12.90 13.88 17.81
C ILE A 19 13.26 13.33 16.43
N ARG A 20 12.89 14.05 15.37
CA ARG A 20 13.27 13.68 14.00
C ARG A 20 14.59 14.34 13.66
N LEU A 21 15.52 13.55 13.12
CA LEU A 21 16.79 13.99 12.57
C LEU A 21 16.80 13.65 11.08
N TRP A 22 17.30 14.56 10.24
CA TRP A 22 17.49 14.32 8.81
C TRP A 22 18.71 15.08 8.30
N THR A 23 19.15 14.74 7.10
CA THR A 23 20.23 15.44 6.41
C THR A 23 19.64 16.32 5.31
N GLU A 24 20.09 17.56 5.20
CA GLU A 24 19.70 18.50 4.15
C GLU A 24 20.96 19.24 3.68
N ALA A 25 21.32 19.10 2.40
CA ALA A 25 22.56 19.64 1.82
C ALA A 25 23.82 19.31 2.66
N GLY A 26 23.92 18.07 3.15
CA GLY A 26 25.05 17.59 3.97
C GLY A 26 25.08 18.15 5.40
N LYS A 27 24.04 18.87 5.85
CA LYS A 27 23.92 19.36 7.22
C LYS A 27 22.88 18.56 8.00
N LEU A 28 23.22 18.22 9.23
CA LEU A 28 22.29 17.60 10.17
C LEU A 28 21.23 18.62 10.61
N LYS A 29 19.97 18.26 10.44
CA LYS A 29 18.79 19.03 10.84
C LYS A 29 17.96 18.22 11.83
N PHE A 30 17.16 18.89 12.64
CA PHE A 30 16.27 18.22 13.57
C PHE A 30 14.95 18.98 13.79
N LYS A 31 13.92 18.23 14.23
CA LYS A 31 12.62 18.73 14.67
C LYS A 31 12.28 18.05 15.99
N ALA A 32 12.03 18.85 17.02
CA ALA A 32 11.74 18.40 18.37
C ALA A 32 10.84 19.42 19.08
N ALA A 33 10.09 18.98 20.10
CA ALA A 33 9.43 19.90 21.02
C ALA A 33 10.45 20.74 21.80
N ALA A 34 10.05 21.93 22.29
CA ALA A 34 10.94 22.80 23.06
C ALA A 34 11.49 22.06 24.29
N GLY A 35 12.82 22.03 24.44
CA GLY A 35 13.50 21.32 25.53
C GLY A 35 13.61 19.79 25.38
N ALA A 36 12.99 19.16 24.37
CA ALA A 36 13.03 17.71 24.19
C ALA A 36 14.43 17.20 23.78
N LEU A 37 15.19 18.01 23.02
CA LEU A 37 16.58 17.72 22.70
C LEU A 37 17.50 18.30 23.79
N THR A 38 17.98 17.45 24.68
CA THR A 38 18.79 17.83 25.83
C THR A 38 20.17 18.36 25.42
N SER A 39 20.87 19.05 26.33
CA SER A 39 22.24 19.50 26.11
C SER A 39 23.21 18.34 25.86
N GLU A 40 22.99 17.21 26.53
CA GLU A 40 23.75 15.98 26.34
C GLU A 40 23.54 15.39 24.94
N ASP A 41 22.29 15.33 24.46
CA ASP A 41 21.98 14.87 23.11
C ASP A 41 22.63 15.77 22.04
N LYS A 42 22.64 17.10 22.25
CA LYS A 42 23.32 18.05 21.35
C LYS A 42 24.83 17.84 21.33
N ALA A 43 25.46 17.59 22.49
CA ALA A 43 26.89 17.31 22.57
C ALA A 43 27.23 16.03 21.79
N PHE A 44 26.47 14.95 22.03
CA PHE A 44 26.63 13.69 21.31
C PHE A 44 26.51 13.85 19.79
N LEU A 45 25.47 14.53 19.31
CA LEU A 45 25.25 14.76 17.87
C LEU A 45 26.34 15.62 17.23
N LYS A 46 26.95 16.52 18.00
CA LYS A 46 28.05 17.38 17.54
C LYS A 46 29.38 16.61 17.48
N GLU A 47 29.68 15.80 18.48
CA GLU A 47 30.88 14.97 18.55
C GLU A 47 30.89 13.86 17.49
N ASN A 48 29.72 13.27 17.22
CA ASN A 48 29.58 12.13 16.30
C ASN A 48 28.98 12.53 14.95
N LYS A 49 29.09 13.82 14.56
CA LYS A 49 28.34 14.40 13.44
C LYS A 49 28.49 13.62 12.13
N GLU A 50 29.72 13.26 11.75
CA GLU A 50 29.99 12.55 10.49
C GLU A 50 29.35 11.16 10.50
N ALA A 51 29.55 10.40 11.58
CA ALA A 51 29.00 9.06 11.72
C ALA A 51 27.47 9.06 11.91
N VAL A 52 26.88 10.12 12.48
CA VAL A 52 25.43 10.35 12.50
C VAL A 52 24.88 10.63 11.11
N ILE A 53 25.56 11.48 10.32
CA ILE A 53 25.16 11.77 8.94
C ILE A 53 25.26 10.51 8.09
N ASP A 54 26.36 9.77 8.18
CA ASP A 54 26.55 8.49 7.50
C ASP A 54 25.47 7.50 7.91
N CYS A 55 25.22 7.36 9.21
CA CYS A 55 24.14 6.52 9.70
C CYS A 55 22.78 6.99 9.17
N LEU A 56 22.44 8.28 9.15
CA LEU A 56 21.15 8.76 8.61
C LEU A 56 21.02 8.58 7.08
N LEU A 57 22.13 8.61 6.35
CA LEU A 57 22.16 8.35 4.91
C LEU A 57 22.06 6.84 4.59
N ASN A 58 22.55 5.99 5.50
CA ASN A 58 22.57 4.53 5.37
C ASN A 58 21.45 3.81 6.16
N ASP A 59 20.76 4.51 7.07
CA ASP A 59 19.61 4.06 7.89
C ASP A 59 18.28 4.38 7.19
N VAL A 60 18.33 4.56 5.86
CA VAL A 60 17.15 4.48 5.02
C VAL A 60 16.88 3.00 4.81
N ILE A 61 15.72 2.52 5.27
CA ILE A 61 15.25 1.19 4.89
C ILE A 61 15.15 1.20 3.36
N ARG A 62 16.09 0.53 2.70
CA ARG A 62 16.04 0.29 1.27
C ARG A 62 15.13 -0.91 1.06
N ILE A 63 13.96 -0.64 0.50
CA ILE A 63 13.05 -1.68 0.03
C ILE A 63 13.50 -2.02 -1.38
N GLU A 64 13.98 -3.24 -1.57
CA GLU A 64 14.32 -3.78 -2.87
C GLU A 64 13.17 -4.68 -3.36
N HIS A 65 13.00 -4.75 -4.68
CA HIS A 65 12.01 -5.65 -5.24
C HIS A 65 12.52 -7.08 -5.15
N ASP A 66 11.83 -7.90 -4.35
CA ASP A 66 12.08 -9.34 -4.26
C ASP A 66 11.30 -10.06 -5.37
N GLU A 67 11.96 -10.28 -6.51
CA GLU A 67 11.37 -10.91 -7.67
C GLU A 67 11.09 -12.41 -7.45
N GLU A 68 11.90 -13.08 -6.63
CA GLU A 68 11.79 -14.52 -6.36
C GLU A 68 10.53 -14.84 -5.54
N HIS A 69 10.21 -13.99 -4.56
CA HIS A 69 9.09 -14.19 -3.64
C HIS A 69 7.86 -13.31 -3.94
N GLN A 70 7.78 -12.70 -5.14
CA GLN A 70 6.71 -11.74 -5.47
C GLN A 70 5.28 -12.33 -5.47
N TYR A 71 5.15 -13.66 -5.49
CA TYR A 71 3.89 -14.39 -5.49
C TYR A 71 3.62 -15.14 -4.18
N ASP A 72 4.49 -14.99 -3.18
CA ASP A 72 4.29 -15.60 -1.87
C ASP A 72 3.15 -14.92 -1.12
N PRO A 73 2.42 -15.63 -0.24
CA PRO A 73 1.45 -15.02 0.64
C PRO A 73 2.11 -14.00 1.57
N PHE A 74 1.47 -12.85 1.75
CA PHE A 74 1.91 -11.80 2.67
C PHE A 74 0.73 -11.25 3.47
N ALA A 75 1.02 -10.65 4.63
CA ALA A 75 -0.01 -10.17 5.55
C ALA A 75 -0.88 -9.07 4.92
N LEU A 76 -2.16 -9.07 5.25
CA LEU A 76 -3.05 -7.93 5.05
C LEU A 76 -2.61 -6.77 5.93
N THR A 77 -2.72 -5.54 5.40
CA THR A 77 -2.62 -4.33 6.23
C THR A 77 -3.79 -4.23 7.22
N GLU A 78 -3.64 -3.47 8.30
CA GLU A 78 -4.70 -3.29 9.30
C GLU A 78 -6.04 -2.81 8.69
N ILE A 79 -5.97 -1.90 7.71
CA ILE A 79 -7.16 -1.40 7.01
C ILE A 79 -7.79 -2.50 6.14
N GLN A 80 -6.97 -3.30 5.43
CA GLN A 80 -7.49 -4.41 4.64
C GLN A 80 -8.16 -5.47 5.52
N GLN A 81 -7.57 -5.81 6.68
CA GLN A 81 -8.18 -6.73 7.64
C GLN A 81 -9.55 -6.21 8.13
N ALA A 82 -9.64 -4.91 8.45
CA ALA A 82 -10.91 -4.29 8.84
C ALA A 82 -11.99 -4.42 7.74
N TYR A 83 -11.62 -4.26 6.46
CA TYR A 83 -12.56 -4.46 5.35
C TYR A 83 -12.98 -5.91 5.15
N VAL A 84 -12.07 -6.88 5.33
CA VAL A 84 -12.43 -8.31 5.30
C VAL A 84 -13.42 -8.63 6.41
N LEU A 85 -13.12 -8.19 7.64
CA LEU A 85 -13.97 -8.40 8.81
C LEU A 85 -15.36 -7.74 8.64
N GLY A 86 -15.40 -6.52 8.10
CA GLY A 86 -16.62 -5.76 7.85
C GLY A 86 -17.59 -6.43 6.85
N ARG A 87 -17.12 -7.40 6.05
CA ARG A 87 -18.01 -8.19 5.17
C ARG A 87 -18.87 -9.19 5.94
N ASN A 88 -18.53 -9.50 7.18
CA ASN A 88 -19.30 -10.42 8.00
C ASN A 88 -20.60 -9.75 8.47
N LYS A 89 -21.74 -10.41 8.19
CA LYS A 89 -23.07 -9.96 8.62
C LYS A 89 -23.30 -10.04 10.13
N ALA A 90 -22.38 -10.66 10.88
CA ALA A 90 -22.42 -10.70 12.35
C ALA A 90 -22.20 -9.34 13.00
N PHE A 91 -21.65 -8.35 12.29
CA PHE A 91 -21.49 -6.99 12.77
C PHE A 91 -22.70 -6.13 12.37
N GLU A 92 -23.12 -5.24 13.28
CA GLU A 92 -24.33 -4.40 13.14
C GLU A 92 -24.33 -3.54 11.86
N TYR A 93 -23.17 -3.01 11.47
CA TYR A 93 -22.95 -2.28 10.21
C TYR A 93 -22.10 -3.07 9.21
N GLY A 94 -22.02 -4.38 9.39
CA GLY A 94 -21.27 -5.29 8.52
C GLY A 94 -22.07 -5.75 7.31
N GLY A 95 -21.58 -6.81 6.65
CA GLY A 95 -22.28 -7.44 5.53
C GLY A 95 -22.01 -6.82 4.17
N THR A 96 -21.26 -5.71 4.10
CA THR A 96 -20.94 -5.01 2.85
C THR A 96 -19.43 -4.86 2.72
N ALA A 97 -18.88 -5.24 1.56
CA ALA A 97 -17.48 -4.97 1.24
C ALA A 97 -17.27 -3.48 0.95
N CYS A 98 -16.07 -2.98 1.20
CA CYS A 98 -15.62 -1.73 0.58
C CYS A 98 -15.66 -1.93 -0.95
N HIS A 99 -16.60 -1.28 -1.62
CA HIS A 99 -16.82 -1.41 -3.05
C HIS A 99 -17.12 -0.04 -3.67
N ILE A 100 -16.70 0.13 -4.91
CA ILE A 100 -16.99 1.32 -5.72
C ILE A 100 -17.68 0.82 -6.98
N TYR A 101 -18.79 1.47 -7.32
CA TYR A 101 -19.53 1.25 -8.57
C TYR A 101 -19.55 2.55 -9.37
N LEU A 102 -19.27 2.44 -10.67
CA LEU A 102 -19.18 3.58 -11.58
C LEU A 102 -19.86 3.22 -12.89
N GLU A 103 -20.61 4.17 -13.45
CA GLU A 103 -21.20 4.10 -14.77
C GLU A 103 -20.69 5.24 -15.64
N TYR A 104 -20.41 4.92 -16.91
CA TYR A 104 -19.96 5.87 -17.90
C TYR A 104 -20.74 5.68 -19.18
N ALA A 105 -21.24 6.78 -19.73
CA ALA A 105 -21.80 6.83 -21.07
C ALA A 105 -20.69 7.23 -22.05
N TYR A 106 -20.56 6.48 -23.14
CA TYR A 106 -19.65 6.75 -24.24
C TYR A 106 -20.45 6.88 -25.53
N ASP A 107 -20.07 7.81 -26.40
CA ASP A 107 -20.68 7.92 -27.73
C ASP A 107 -20.40 6.67 -28.57
N GLU A 108 -19.17 6.18 -28.52
CA GLU A 108 -18.75 4.91 -29.12
C GLU A 108 -17.79 4.17 -28.18
N LEU A 109 -18.05 2.88 -27.94
CA LEU A 109 -17.16 2.00 -27.20
C LEU A 109 -17.09 0.64 -27.89
N ASP A 110 -15.90 0.28 -28.38
CA ASP A 110 -15.63 -1.05 -28.92
C ASP A 110 -15.38 -2.03 -27.77
N PRO A 111 -16.28 -3.01 -27.52
CA PRO A 111 -16.16 -3.92 -26.38
C PRO A 111 -14.92 -4.83 -26.48
N VAL A 112 -14.48 -5.16 -27.70
CA VAL A 112 -13.28 -5.99 -27.92
C VAL A 112 -12.03 -5.22 -27.51
N LYS A 113 -11.95 -3.93 -27.89
CA LYS A 113 -10.84 -3.06 -27.47
C LYS A 113 -10.86 -2.81 -25.96
N ALA A 114 -12.03 -2.57 -25.39
CA ALA A 114 -12.19 -2.37 -23.95
C ALA A 114 -11.72 -3.60 -23.16
N GLN A 115 -12.15 -4.81 -23.56
CA GLN A 115 -11.68 -6.06 -22.96
C GLN A 115 -10.17 -6.23 -23.07
N ALA A 116 -9.60 -5.99 -24.25
CA ALA A 116 -8.15 -6.09 -24.45
C ALA A 116 -7.37 -5.11 -23.57
N ALA A 117 -7.87 -3.89 -23.41
CA ALA A 117 -7.29 -2.89 -22.51
C ALA A 117 -7.36 -3.34 -21.04
N TRP A 118 -8.51 -3.85 -20.61
CA TRP A 118 -8.70 -4.34 -19.24
C TRP A 118 -7.76 -5.50 -18.91
N ASN A 119 -7.63 -6.48 -19.82
CA ASN A 119 -6.69 -7.60 -19.65
C ASN A 119 -5.22 -7.17 -19.67
N ARG A 120 -4.87 -6.06 -20.34
CA ARG A 120 -3.52 -5.48 -20.23
C ARG A 120 -3.29 -4.89 -18.83
N LEU A 121 -4.28 -4.21 -18.26
CA LEU A 121 -4.19 -3.68 -16.89
C LEU A 121 -4.05 -4.82 -15.87
N ILE A 122 -4.88 -5.86 -15.96
CA ILE A 122 -4.81 -7.04 -15.07
C ILE A 122 -3.42 -7.69 -15.14
N ARG A 123 -2.84 -7.85 -16.35
CA ARG A 123 -1.47 -8.39 -16.51
C ARG A 123 -0.38 -7.47 -15.96
N ARG A 124 -0.57 -6.15 -16.04
CA ARG A 124 0.42 -5.17 -15.56
C ARG A 124 0.42 -5.00 -14.04
N HIS A 125 -0.74 -5.11 -13.38
CA HIS A 125 -0.90 -4.71 -11.99
C HIS A 125 -1.17 -5.92 -11.06
N PRO A 126 -0.20 -6.31 -10.20
CA PRO A 126 -0.33 -7.46 -9.29
C PRO A 126 -1.59 -7.44 -8.42
N MET A 127 -1.96 -6.26 -7.89
CA MET A 127 -3.12 -6.13 -7.01
C MET A 127 -4.48 -6.38 -7.68
N LEU A 128 -4.55 -6.39 -9.02
CA LEU A 128 -5.75 -6.82 -9.76
C LEU A 128 -5.88 -8.35 -9.85
N ARG A 129 -4.88 -9.09 -9.38
CA ARG A 129 -4.83 -10.57 -9.36
C ARG A 129 -4.73 -11.13 -7.94
N VAL A 130 -4.99 -10.30 -6.93
CA VAL A 130 -4.87 -10.72 -5.53
C VAL A 130 -6.11 -11.44 -5.06
N THR A 131 -5.89 -12.55 -4.34
CA THR A 131 -6.89 -13.19 -3.49
C THR A 131 -6.57 -12.92 -2.03
N MET A 132 -7.61 -12.64 -1.23
CA MET A 132 -7.49 -12.46 0.22
C MET A 132 -8.11 -13.67 0.92
N ASP A 133 -7.40 -14.18 1.91
CA ASP A 133 -7.83 -15.26 2.78
C ASP A 133 -8.39 -14.70 4.11
N THR A 134 -9.24 -15.45 4.77
CA THR A 134 -9.82 -15.14 6.08
C THR A 134 -8.80 -15.21 7.23
N ASP A 135 -7.67 -15.90 7.08
CA ASP A 135 -6.61 -15.99 8.09
C ASP A 135 -5.68 -14.77 8.09
N GLY A 136 -6.03 -13.71 7.34
CA GLY A 136 -5.35 -12.42 7.39
C GLY A 136 -4.21 -12.28 6.38
N TYR A 137 -4.15 -13.15 5.38
CA TYR A 137 -3.15 -13.12 4.31
C TYR A 137 -3.77 -12.76 2.96
N GLN A 138 -2.91 -12.29 2.06
CA GLN A 138 -3.20 -12.06 0.65
C GLN A 138 -2.09 -12.65 -0.21
N GLN A 139 -2.45 -13.05 -1.43
CA GLN A 139 -1.51 -13.61 -2.38
C GLN A 139 -1.80 -13.08 -3.78
N VAL A 140 -0.75 -12.70 -4.51
CA VAL A 140 -0.83 -12.34 -5.93
C VAL A 140 -0.82 -13.63 -6.75
N ALA A 141 -1.83 -13.85 -7.59
CA ALA A 141 -1.74 -14.90 -8.60
C ALA A 141 -0.79 -14.50 -9.74
N GLU A 142 0.11 -15.40 -10.12
CA GLU A 142 1.04 -15.22 -11.23
C GLU A 142 0.28 -14.97 -12.55
N THR A 143 -0.74 -15.79 -12.79
CA THR A 143 -1.66 -15.63 -13.92
C THR A 143 -3.11 -15.80 -13.46
N VAL A 144 -4.04 -15.23 -14.22
CA VAL A 144 -5.49 -15.38 -14.02
C VAL A 144 -6.15 -15.63 -15.38
N PRO A 145 -7.34 -16.27 -15.42
CA PRO A 145 -8.12 -16.39 -16.64
C PRO A 145 -8.39 -15.03 -17.28
N GLU A 146 -8.53 -15.01 -18.60
CA GLU A 146 -8.85 -13.78 -19.32
C GLU A 146 -10.21 -13.24 -18.89
N PHE A 147 -10.24 -11.98 -18.47
CA PHE A 147 -11.47 -11.30 -18.11
C PHE A 147 -12.32 -11.07 -19.35
N GLN A 148 -13.57 -11.52 -19.31
CA GLN A 148 -14.54 -11.30 -20.37
C GLN A 148 -15.45 -10.13 -20.01
N VAL A 149 -15.46 -9.08 -20.83
CA VAL A 149 -16.39 -7.96 -20.68
C VAL A 149 -17.76 -8.45 -21.10
N LYS A 150 -18.71 -8.48 -20.15
CA LYS A 150 -20.08 -8.87 -20.46
C LYS A 150 -20.74 -7.76 -21.28
N VAL A 151 -21.19 -8.11 -22.49
CA VAL A 151 -21.90 -7.20 -23.38
C VAL A 151 -23.38 -7.56 -23.38
N PHE A 152 -24.21 -6.54 -23.16
CA PHE A 152 -25.65 -6.64 -23.30
C PHE A 152 -26.07 -5.74 -24.47
N ASP A 153 -26.67 -6.34 -25.49
CA ASP A 153 -27.20 -5.60 -26.64
C ASP A 153 -28.66 -5.22 -26.37
N LEU A 154 -28.89 -3.94 -26.10
CA LEU A 154 -30.20 -3.39 -25.73
C LEU A 154 -30.83 -2.56 -26.86
N ARG A 155 -30.23 -2.55 -28.06
CA ARG A 155 -30.66 -1.67 -29.17
C ARG A 155 -32.10 -1.93 -29.62
N ASP A 156 -32.54 -3.18 -29.52
CA ASP A 156 -33.89 -3.63 -29.88
C ASP A 156 -34.75 -3.95 -28.64
N ARG A 157 -34.44 -3.32 -27.49
CA ARG A 157 -35.21 -3.49 -26.25
C ARG A 157 -35.98 -2.22 -25.94
N SER A 158 -37.22 -2.40 -25.49
CA SER A 158 -38.01 -1.33 -24.91
C SER A 158 -37.46 -0.92 -23.54
N GLU A 159 -37.73 0.31 -23.12
CA GLU A 159 -37.35 0.79 -21.78
C GLU A 159 -37.94 -0.07 -20.65
N GLU A 160 -39.14 -0.60 -20.85
CA GLU A 160 -39.81 -1.52 -19.91
C GLU A 160 -39.05 -2.86 -19.79
N GLU A 161 -38.55 -3.42 -20.88
CA GLU A 161 -37.75 -4.65 -20.86
C GLU A 161 -36.38 -4.43 -20.17
N ILE A 162 -35.78 -3.26 -20.36
CA ILE A 162 -34.50 -2.89 -19.72
C ILE A 162 -34.68 -2.70 -18.21
N ALA A 163 -35.76 -2.03 -17.78
CA ALA A 163 -36.02 -1.74 -16.36
C ALA A 163 -36.29 -3.01 -15.53
N ASP A 164 -36.89 -4.04 -16.14
CA ASP A 164 -37.15 -5.34 -15.50
C ASP A 164 -35.91 -6.25 -15.40
N GLY A 165 -34.75 -5.81 -15.93
CA GLY A 165 -33.49 -6.57 -15.90
C GLY A 165 -33.51 -7.84 -16.74
N ARG A 166 -34.34 -7.88 -17.80
CA ARG A 166 -34.52 -9.04 -18.69
C ARG A 166 -33.75 -8.93 -20.00
#